data_AF-A0A924MVB4-F1
#
_entry.id   AF-A0A924MVB4-F1
#
_cell.length_a   1.000
_cell.length_b   1.000
_cell.length_c   1.000
_cell.angle_alpha   90.00
_cell.angle_beta   90.00
_cell.angle_gamma   90.00
#
_symmetry.space_group_name_H-M   'P 1'
#
loop_
_entity.id
_entity.type
_entity.pdbx_description
1 polymer ?
#
loop_
_entity_poly.entity_id
_entity_poly.type
_entity_poly.pdbx_seq_one_letter_code
_entity_poly.pdbx_strand_id
1 'polypeptide(L)'
;MNSRDFGDSVLRVSYFLAASAVVGVGYYAWYIFHHGELADKPYVAALQSVEYTGRSNHDANPLLAVNIDGAGTDAVGVPGRDAAATRVWVILNVADSDGDPFVLPQRIALKASCVQLERIVKGREVLPAVRQFLFGGCTVGT
;
A
#
# COMPACT_ATOMS: atom_id res chain seq x y z
N MET A 1 37.93 -47.76 -1.68
CA MET A 1 36.59 -47.14 -1.85
C MET A 1 36.02 -47.61 -3.17
N ASN A 2 34.81 -48.19 -3.15
CA ASN A 2 34.21 -48.85 -4.30
C ASN A 2 33.57 -47.80 -5.24
N SER A 3 33.67 -48.01 -6.55
CA SER A 3 33.10 -47.10 -7.56
C SER A 3 31.58 -46.90 -7.45
N ARG A 4 30.86 -47.81 -6.78
CA ARG A 4 29.41 -47.73 -6.53
C ARG A 4 29.04 -46.71 -5.44
N ASP A 5 29.84 -46.60 -4.38
CA ASP A 5 29.57 -45.64 -3.27
C ASP A 5 29.71 -44.18 -3.70
N PHE A 6 30.57 -43.94 -4.70
CA PHE A 6 30.78 -42.61 -5.27
C PHE A 6 29.58 -42.17 -6.13
N GLY A 7 28.98 -43.09 -6.91
CA GLY A 7 27.80 -42.81 -7.74
C GLY A 7 26.55 -42.43 -6.93
N ASP A 8 26.28 -43.17 -5.85
CA ASP A 8 25.13 -42.90 -4.96
C ASP A 8 25.28 -41.58 -4.20
N SER A 9 26.51 -41.22 -3.83
CA SER A 9 26.81 -39.95 -3.16
C SER A 9 26.60 -38.76 -4.10
N VAL A 10 27.01 -38.86 -5.36
CA VAL A 10 26.83 -37.82 -6.39
C VAL A 10 25.35 -37.64 -6.74
N LEU A 11 24.58 -38.72 -6.85
CA LEU A 11 23.13 -38.66 -7.10
C LEU A 11 22.37 -37.99 -5.94
N ARG A 12 22.75 -38.27 -4.69
CA ARG A 12 22.16 -37.61 -3.52
C ARG A 12 22.45 -36.13 -3.51
N VAL A 13 23.71 -35.72 -3.69
CA VAL A 13 24.11 -34.31 -3.68
C VAL A 13 23.44 -33.53 -4.81
N SER A 14 23.40 -34.09 -6.03
CA SER A 14 22.72 -33.45 -7.17
C SER A 14 21.21 -33.32 -6.95
N TYR A 15 20.55 -34.32 -6.36
CA TYR A 15 19.15 -34.22 -5.97
C TYR A 15 18.90 -33.13 -4.92
N PHE A 16 19.74 -33.04 -3.88
CA PHE A 16 19.62 -31.99 -2.87
C PHE A 16 19.82 -30.58 -3.46
N LEU A 17 20.77 -30.41 -4.38
CA LEU A 17 20.99 -29.15 -5.08
C LEU A 17 19.84 -28.77 -6.02
N ALA A 18 19.29 -29.75 -6.74
CA ALA A 18 18.12 -29.52 -7.59
C ALA A 18 16.88 -29.15 -6.76
N ALA A 19 16.65 -29.86 -5.66
CA ALA A 19 15.53 -29.59 -4.75
C ALA A 19 15.63 -28.19 -4.11
N SER A 20 16.83 -27.80 -3.63
CA SER A 20 17.03 -26.47 -3.06
C SER A 20 16.87 -25.36 -4.09
N ALA A 21 17.32 -25.56 -5.33
CA ALA A 21 17.11 -24.63 -6.42
C ALA A 21 15.62 -24.43 -6.74
N VAL A 22 14.83 -25.51 -6.80
CA VAL A 22 13.38 -25.43 -7.04
C VAL A 22 12.66 -24.68 -5.93
N VAL A 23 12.99 -24.96 -4.67
CA VAL A 23 12.41 -24.25 -3.51
C VAL A 23 12.79 -22.77 -3.55
N GLY A 24 14.05 -22.44 -3.86
CA GLY A 24 14.53 -21.07 -3.97
C GLY A 24 13.80 -20.29 -5.07
N VAL A 25 13.62 -20.88 -6.25
CA VAL A 25 12.87 -20.26 -7.36
C VAL A 25 11.40 -20.07 -6.99
N GLY A 26 10.78 -21.08 -6.36
CA GLY A 26 9.40 -21.00 -5.91
C GLY A 26 9.17 -19.88 -4.89
N TYR A 27 10.06 -19.77 -3.89
CA TYR A 27 10.02 -18.70 -2.90
C TYR A 27 10.23 -17.33 -3.55
N TYR A 28 11.18 -17.20 -4.46
CA TYR A 28 11.45 -15.94 -5.16
C TYR A 28 10.25 -15.48 -6.00
N ALA A 29 9.61 -16.39 -6.73
CA ALA A 29 8.41 -16.07 -7.49
C ALA A 29 7.27 -15.62 -6.57
N TRP A 30 7.02 -16.37 -5.49
CA TRP A 30 6.01 -16.01 -4.49
C TRP A 30 6.29 -14.63 -3.88
N TYR A 31 7.54 -14.34 -3.54
CA TYR A 31 7.95 -13.05 -3.00
C TYR A 31 7.64 -11.91 -3.97
N ILE A 32 8.03 -12.01 -5.25
CA ILE A 32 7.74 -10.99 -6.27
C ILE A 32 6.25 -10.78 -6.47
N PHE A 33 5.46 -11.85 -6.49
CA PHE A 33 4.01 -11.74 -6.68
C PHE A 33 3.30 -11.06 -5.50
N HIS A 34 3.89 -11.05 -4.31
CA HIS A 34 3.26 -10.50 -3.11
C HIS A 34 3.91 -9.23 -2.57
N HIS A 35 5.11 -8.89 -3.05
CA HIS A 35 5.89 -7.73 -2.58
C HIS A 35 6.44 -6.86 -3.71
N GLY A 36 6.09 -7.15 -4.97
CA GLY A 36 6.44 -6.31 -6.12
C GLY A 36 5.28 -5.41 -6.56
N GLU A 37 5.52 -4.56 -7.57
CA GLU A 37 4.54 -3.62 -8.13
C GLU A 37 3.17 -4.24 -8.48
N LEU A 38 3.14 -5.54 -8.77
CA LEU A 38 1.91 -6.28 -9.06
C LEU A 38 1.00 -6.43 -7.83
N ALA A 39 1.56 -6.50 -6.63
CA ALA A 39 0.82 -6.58 -5.37
C ALA A 39 0.14 -5.25 -5.01
N ASP A 40 0.68 -4.13 -5.49
CA ASP A 40 0.18 -2.77 -5.23
C ASP A 40 -0.99 -2.37 -6.14
N LYS A 41 -1.09 -3.01 -7.32
CA LYS A 41 -2.15 -2.75 -8.31
C LYS A 41 -3.58 -2.72 -7.75
N PRO A 42 -4.05 -3.70 -6.94
CA PRO A 42 -5.40 -3.67 -6.41
C PRO A 42 -5.67 -2.41 -5.57
N TYR A 43 -4.72 -1.97 -4.76
CA TYR A 43 -4.87 -0.79 -3.92
C TYR A 43 -4.90 0.49 -4.76
N VAL A 44 -4.04 0.60 -5.77
CA VAL A 44 -4.06 1.73 -6.70
C VAL A 44 -5.38 1.78 -7.48
N ALA A 45 -5.88 0.64 -7.96
CA ALA A 45 -7.15 0.56 -8.67
C ALA A 45 -8.34 0.93 -7.77
N ALA A 46 -8.35 0.45 -6.51
CA ALA A 46 -9.36 0.83 -5.54
C ALA A 46 -9.32 2.34 -5.25
N LEU A 47 -8.13 2.92 -5.10
CA LEU A 47 -7.95 4.35 -4.86
C LEU A 47 -8.42 5.19 -6.06
N GLN A 48 -8.15 4.73 -7.29
CA GLN A 48 -8.68 5.36 -8.51
C GLN A 48 -10.20 5.31 -8.59
N SER A 49 -10.81 4.18 -8.22
CA SER A 49 -12.27 4.04 -8.18
C SER A 49 -12.92 5.03 -7.20
N VAL A 50 -12.33 5.16 -6.01
CA VAL A 50 -12.79 6.11 -4.99
C VAL A 50 -12.55 7.55 -5.43
N GLU A 51 -11.40 7.86 -6.03
CA GLU A 51 -11.11 9.19 -6.56
C GLU A 51 -12.13 9.59 -7.63
N TYR A 52 -12.41 8.71 -8.58
CA TYR A 52 -13.39 8.96 -9.64
C TYR A 52 -14.78 9.23 -9.07
N THR A 53 -15.21 8.41 -8.10
CA THR A 53 -16.52 8.55 -7.44
C THR A 53 -16.60 9.83 -6.59
N GLY A 54 -15.49 10.22 -5.97
CA GLY A 54 -15.39 11.39 -5.11
C GLY A 54 -15.09 12.70 -5.84
N ARG A 55 -14.79 12.67 -7.14
CA ARG A 55 -14.30 13.82 -7.90
C ARG A 55 -15.28 14.99 -7.95
N SER A 56 -16.59 14.73 -7.94
CA SER A 56 -17.63 15.76 -7.93
C SER A 56 -17.90 16.35 -6.53
N ASN A 57 -17.27 15.81 -5.49
CA ASN A 57 -17.49 16.27 -4.11
C ASN A 57 -16.50 17.38 -3.74
N HIS A 58 -17.00 18.62 -3.74
CA HIS A 58 -16.23 19.82 -3.41
C HIS A 58 -16.31 20.25 -1.93
N ASP A 59 -16.81 19.40 -1.02
CA ASP A 59 -16.85 19.71 0.41
C ASP A 59 -15.44 20.01 0.98
N ALA A 60 -15.31 21.07 1.77
CA ALA A 60 -14.05 21.48 2.40
C ALA A 60 -13.63 20.55 3.55
N ASN A 61 -14.47 19.60 3.96
CA ASN A 61 -14.14 18.61 4.97
C ASN A 61 -13.48 17.36 4.36
N PRO A 62 -12.56 16.70 5.08
CA PRO A 62 -12.08 15.39 4.65
C PRO A 62 -13.21 14.35 4.68
N LEU A 63 -13.10 13.35 3.81
CA LEU A 63 -14.12 12.31 3.61
C LEU A 63 -13.50 10.95 3.92
N LEU A 64 -14.20 10.11 4.68
CA LEU A 64 -13.78 8.73 4.91
C LEU A 64 -14.49 7.81 3.91
N ALA A 65 -13.72 7.02 3.17
CA ALA A 65 -14.21 5.90 2.38
C ALA A 65 -13.79 4.61 3.08
N VAL A 66 -14.75 3.81 3.49
CA VAL A 66 -14.53 2.57 4.26
C VAL A 66 -14.58 1.39 3.32
N ASN A 67 -13.70 0.42 3.52
CA ASN A 67 -13.67 -0.84 2.77
C ASN A 67 -13.70 -0.65 1.24
N ILE A 68 -12.74 0.09 0.71
CA ILE A 68 -12.70 0.57 -0.69
C ILE A 68 -12.47 -0.55 -1.71
N ASP A 69 -12.00 -1.71 -1.27
CA ASP A 69 -11.66 -2.88 -2.09
C ASP A 69 -12.42 -4.15 -1.69
N GLY A 70 -13.28 -4.08 -0.68
CA GLY A 70 -13.99 -5.24 -0.14
C GLY A 70 -13.17 -6.09 0.84
N ALA A 71 -11.89 -5.77 1.09
CA ALA A 71 -10.98 -6.52 1.97
C ALA A 71 -10.66 -5.79 3.29
N GLY A 72 -11.36 -4.70 3.60
CA GLY A 72 -11.19 -3.92 4.82
C GLY A 72 -10.20 -2.76 4.70
N THR A 73 -9.86 -2.34 3.48
CA THR A 73 -9.00 -1.18 3.27
C THR A 73 -9.79 0.11 3.41
N ASP A 74 -9.36 1.00 4.31
CA ASP A 74 -9.99 2.30 4.53
C ASP A 74 -9.15 3.41 3.88
N ALA A 75 -9.79 4.41 3.28
CA ALA A 75 -9.12 5.57 2.69
C ALA A 75 -9.74 6.89 3.16
N VAL A 76 -8.94 7.93 3.22
CA VAL A 76 -9.38 9.30 3.52
C VAL A 76 -9.13 10.22 2.33
N GLY A 77 -10.18 10.91 1.89
CA GLY A 77 -10.14 11.93 0.85
C GLY A 77 -10.00 13.32 1.46
N VAL A 78 -8.80 13.89 1.41
CA VAL A 78 -8.45 15.17 2.00
C VAL A 78 -8.49 16.26 0.93
N PRO A 79 -9.16 17.40 1.14
CA PRO A 79 -9.13 18.50 0.18
C PRO A 79 -7.70 18.99 -0.10
N GLY A 80 -7.35 19.08 -1.38
CA GLY A 80 -6.09 19.65 -1.84
C GLY A 80 -6.11 21.18 -1.90
N ARG A 81 -4.93 21.78 -2.05
CA ARG A 81 -4.76 23.23 -2.27
C ARG A 81 -4.78 23.63 -3.74
N ASP A 82 -4.90 22.69 -4.66
CA ASP A 82 -4.88 22.99 -6.09
C ASP A 82 -6.11 23.79 -6.55
N ALA A 83 -6.00 24.43 -7.71
CA ALA A 83 -7.10 25.16 -8.32
C ALA A 83 -8.19 24.24 -8.90
N ALA A 84 -7.88 22.95 -9.11
CA ALA A 84 -8.82 21.96 -9.64
C ALA A 84 -9.79 21.42 -8.58
N ALA A 85 -9.68 21.89 -7.32
CA ALA A 85 -10.48 21.45 -6.19
C ALA A 85 -10.43 19.92 -6.00
N THR A 86 -9.25 19.33 -6.22
CA THR A 86 -9.06 17.88 -6.20
C THR A 86 -8.90 17.38 -4.77
N ARG A 87 -9.52 16.26 -4.43
CA ARG A 87 -9.26 15.54 -3.18
C ARG A 87 -8.05 14.64 -3.35
N VAL A 88 -7.18 14.67 -2.36
CA VAL A 88 -6.07 13.74 -2.20
C VAL A 88 -6.57 12.57 -1.35
N TRP A 89 -6.73 11.43 -2.00
CA TRP A 89 -7.09 10.17 -1.38
C TRP A 89 -5.85 9.45 -0.87
N VAL A 90 -5.93 8.98 0.38
CA VAL A 90 -4.84 8.29 1.07
C VAL A 90 -5.38 7.04 1.75
N ILE A 91 -4.77 5.88 1.51
CA ILE A 91 -5.12 4.65 2.22
C ILE A 91 -4.57 4.70 3.65
N LEU A 92 -5.38 4.32 4.63
CA LEU A 92 -5.05 4.44 6.05
C LEU A 92 -4.23 3.26 6.59
N ASN A 93 -4.58 2.05 6.17
CA ASN A 93 -4.13 0.81 6.80
C ASN A 93 -3.20 -0.06 5.94
N VAL A 94 -2.80 0.42 4.76
CA VAL A 94 -1.88 -0.28 3.84
C VAL A 94 -0.86 0.71 3.29
N ALA A 95 0.39 0.26 3.19
CA ALA A 95 1.50 0.95 2.55
C ALA A 95 1.98 0.16 1.33
N ASP A 96 2.66 0.82 0.40
CA ASP A 96 3.24 0.18 -0.77
C ASP A 96 4.44 -0.72 -0.41
N SER A 97 5.04 -1.36 -1.41
CA SER A 97 6.20 -2.24 -1.22
C SER A 97 7.42 -1.53 -0.61
N ASP A 98 7.52 -0.22 -0.75
CA ASP A 98 8.60 0.61 -0.19
C ASP A 98 8.28 1.13 1.22
N GLY A 99 7.05 0.89 1.70
CA GLY A 99 6.55 1.34 2.99
C GLY A 99 5.96 2.75 2.97
N ASP A 100 5.79 3.32 1.78
CA ASP A 100 5.20 4.64 1.59
C ASP A 100 3.66 4.58 1.52
N PRO A 101 2.96 5.67 1.87
CA PRO A 101 1.51 5.72 1.75
C PRO A 101 1.03 5.68 0.30
N PHE A 102 -0.04 4.92 0.03
CA PHE A 102 -0.78 5.06 -1.23
C PHE A 102 -1.52 6.40 -1.27
N VAL A 103 -1.13 7.27 -2.21
CA VAL A 103 -1.68 8.63 -2.36
C VAL A 103 -2.09 8.91 -3.81
N LEU A 104 -3.29 9.47 -4.00
CA LEU A 104 -3.78 9.91 -5.31
C LEU A 104 -4.70 11.14 -5.22
N PRO A 105 -4.45 12.25 -5.95
CA PRO A 105 -3.30 12.48 -6.81
C PRO A 105 -2.03 12.75 -6.00
N GLN A 106 -0.89 12.40 -6.59
CA GLN A 106 0.41 12.66 -5.98
C GLN A 106 0.78 14.15 -6.05
N ARG A 107 1.66 14.59 -5.14
CA ARG A 107 2.30 15.93 -5.12
C ARG A 107 1.34 17.11 -4.91
N ILE A 108 0.12 16.87 -4.44
CA ILE A 108 -0.82 17.93 -4.06
C ILE A 108 -0.73 18.17 -2.55
N ALA A 109 -0.49 19.42 -2.16
CA ALA A 109 -0.48 19.81 -0.75
C ALA A 109 -1.89 19.76 -0.15
N LEU A 110 -1.98 19.27 1.09
CA LEU A 110 -3.24 19.14 1.81
C LEU A 110 -3.74 20.51 2.32
N LYS A 111 -5.06 20.68 2.38
CA LYS A 111 -5.73 21.90 2.86
C LYS A 111 -6.51 21.71 4.17
N ALA A 112 -6.71 20.47 4.61
CA ALA A 112 -7.52 20.19 5.80
C ALA A 112 -6.81 20.54 7.12
N SER A 113 -7.63 20.88 8.12
CA SER A 113 -7.11 21.09 9.48
C SER A 113 -6.71 19.78 10.13
N CYS A 114 -5.63 19.81 10.93
CA CYS A 114 -5.17 18.64 11.68
C CYS A 114 -6.25 18.09 12.62
N VAL A 115 -7.09 18.97 13.20
CA VAL A 115 -8.17 18.60 14.12
C VAL A 115 -9.31 17.85 13.41
N GLN A 116 -9.63 18.21 12.17
CA GLN A 116 -10.62 17.49 11.37
C GLN A 116 -10.09 16.11 10.97
N LEU A 117 -8.83 16.05 10.53
CA LEU A 117 -8.20 14.78 10.19
C LEU A 117 -8.16 13.85 11.39
N GLU A 118 -7.75 14.33 12.56
CA GLU A 118 -7.73 13.56 13.79
C GLU A 118 -9.11 13.00 14.15
N ARG A 119 -10.17 13.79 14.02
CA ARG A 119 -11.54 13.32 14.24
C ARG A 119 -11.95 12.20 13.29
N ILE A 120 -11.57 12.31 12.02
CA ILE A 120 -11.95 11.32 11.00
C ILE A 120 -11.19 10.02 11.15
N VAL A 121 -9.89 10.10 11.47
CA VAL A 121 -9.07 8.89 11.65
C VAL A 121 -9.17 8.29 13.07
N LYS A 122 -9.89 8.95 13.99
CA LYS A 122 -10.04 8.47 15.36
C LYS A 122 -10.72 7.10 15.39
N GLY A 123 -10.08 6.14 16.06
CA GLY A 123 -10.59 4.77 16.18
C GLY A 123 -10.38 3.92 14.93
N ARG A 124 -9.59 4.39 13.97
CA ARG A 124 -9.15 3.61 12.80
C ARG A 124 -7.71 3.16 12.96
N GLU A 125 -7.38 2.04 12.33
CA GLU A 125 -6.00 1.65 12.15
C GLU A 125 -5.37 2.55 11.09
N VAL A 126 -4.35 3.31 11.51
CA VAL A 126 -3.60 4.20 10.63
C VAL A 126 -2.13 3.84 10.75
N LEU A 127 -1.52 3.45 9.63
CA LEU A 127 -0.10 3.14 9.61
C LEU A 127 0.74 4.37 9.98
N PRO A 128 1.88 4.20 10.67
CA PRO A 128 2.73 5.31 11.09
C PRO A 128 3.15 6.22 9.93
N ALA A 129 3.52 5.66 8.77
CA ALA A 129 3.91 6.42 7.58
C ALA A 129 2.75 7.29 7.06
N VAL A 130 1.53 6.72 7.02
CA VAL A 130 0.32 7.44 6.62
C VAL A 130 0.01 8.57 7.59
N ARG A 131 0.16 8.30 8.89
CA ARG A 131 -0.02 9.31 9.93
C ARG A 131 0.97 10.45 9.75
N GLN A 132 2.25 10.15 9.53
CA GLN A 132 3.28 11.15 9.28
C GLN A 132 2.96 12.00 8.04
N PHE A 133 2.48 11.37 6.96
CA PHE A 133 2.08 12.08 5.74
C PHE A 133 0.88 13.02 5.99
N LEU A 134 -0.20 12.51 6.57
CA LEU A 134 -1.43 13.28 6.81
C LEU A 134 -1.19 14.45 7.77
N PHE A 135 -0.52 14.20 8.89
CA PHE A 135 -0.30 15.21 9.93
C PHE A 135 0.91 16.12 9.67
N GLY A 136 1.84 15.71 8.81
CA GLY A 136 2.90 16.59 8.30
C GLY A 136 2.39 17.60 7.26
N GLY A 137 1.33 17.26 6.53
CA GLY A 137 0.75 18.12 5.48
C GLY A 137 -0.46 18.96 5.91
N CYS A 138 -1.06 18.71 7.08
CA CYS A 138 -2.26 19.40 7.53
C CYS A 138 -1.99 20.83 8.01
N THR A 139 -3.04 21.66 8.07
CA THR A 139 -2.94 22.99 8.68
C THR A 139 -3.25 22.92 10.17
N VAL A 140 -2.34 23.47 10.99
CA VAL A 140 -2.63 23.72 12.40
C VAL A 140 -3.72 24.78 12.43
N GLY A 141 -4.95 24.40 12.82
CA GLY A 141 -6.08 25.31 12.82
C GLY A 141 -5.78 26.53 13.69
N THR A 142 -5.89 27.72 13.11
CA THR A 142 -6.03 28.99 13.83
C THR A 142 -7.48 29.18 14.24
#